data_AF-A0A963FN20-F1
#
_entry.id   AF-A0A963FN20-F1
#
_cell.length_a   1.000
_cell.length_b   1.000
_cell.length_c   1.000
_cell.angle_alpha   90.00
_cell.angle_beta   90.00
_cell.angle_gamma   90.00
#
_symmetry.space_group_name_H-M   'P 1'
#
loop_
_entity.id
_entity.type
_entity.pdbx_description
1 polymer ?
#
loop_
_entity_poly.entity_id
_entity_poly.type
_entity_poly.pdbx_seq_one_letter_code
_entity_poly.pdbx_strand_id
1 'polypeptide(L)'
;FPAMLVQDPVLEPVDKVVWMVICQHGRAAGSSTAFPSYNEIARQANIASTSTVSRAIAVLRATRWLSLCARVRDGGGRFKGNVYALHDEPLPLADTLHLDPEYMAFIKAGCQHHHARVRKVTRAILASIDEDISEGVDVLAPVNVTERRIRAMHAVRQGRSQRYFSFTASVMTRLSNQRSVVAEVDHNQKSKPVNHRLRYLSPQNSKSVGSSSYIKTTTTTKTEDSKKTAREANEDPQLATLVYPRRLDENQRAVAARYLAVVPPDQRQSVLDELEGRIRAEQQGAKPVYDELSYLHQLCAQVNAGGFLPNLSLKVQGERTRRAKEAEERRLEAEKQAEANRRPQQRVQSVNGESPLAEARKILGMRPFNPDQTSRS
;
A
#
# COMPACT_ATOMS: atom_id res chain seq x y z
N PHE A 1 -18.67 6.77 -23.85
CA PHE A 1 -17.71 6.32 -22.82
C PHE A 1 -16.73 5.32 -23.46
N PRO A 2 -15.52 5.11 -22.92
CA PRO A 2 -14.52 4.22 -23.52
C PRO A 2 -15.01 2.78 -23.64
N ALA A 3 -14.81 2.15 -24.80
CA ALA A 3 -15.25 0.77 -25.03
C ALA A 3 -14.57 -0.22 -24.08
N MET A 4 -13.29 -0.01 -23.78
CA MET A 4 -12.51 -0.86 -22.89
C MET A 4 -13.04 -0.84 -21.45
N LEU A 5 -13.61 0.27 -20.97
CA LEU A 5 -14.22 0.35 -19.65
C LEU A 5 -15.44 -0.57 -19.55
N VAL A 6 -16.30 -0.52 -20.57
CA VAL A 6 -17.53 -1.33 -20.62
C VAL A 6 -17.19 -2.81 -20.67
N GLN A 7 -16.14 -3.16 -21.41
CA GLN A 7 -15.68 -4.53 -21.61
C GLN A 7 -14.75 -5.05 -20.51
N ASP A 8 -14.35 -4.20 -19.56
CA ASP A 8 -13.40 -4.57 -18.52
C ASP A 8 -13.95 -5.77 -17.69
N PRO A 9 -13.25 -6.92 -17.66
CA PRO A 9 -13.70 -8.11 -16.95
C PRO A 9 -13.44 -8.03 -15.43
N VAL A 10 -12.62 -7.07 -14.99
CA VAL A 10 -12.30 -6.84 -13.57
C VAL A 10 -13.24 -5.81 -12.94
N LEU A 11 -13.78 -4.85 -13.69
CA LEU A 11 -14.74 -3.90 -13.12
C LEU A 11 -16.14 -4.50 -12.96
N GLU A 12 -16.74 -4.33 -11.78
CA GLU A 12 -18.15 -4.64 -11.55
C GLU A 12 -19.03 -3.58 -12.23
N PRO A 13 -20.31 -3.86 -12.56
CA PRO A 13 -21.19 -2.88 -13.19
C PRO A 13 -21.25 -1.55 -12.44
N VAL A 14 -21.26 -1.60 -11.11
CA VAL A 14 -21.26 -0.41 -10.24
C VAL A 14 -19.97 0.43 -10.39
N ASP A 15 -18.81 -0.20 -10.62
CA ASP A 15 -17.55 0.52 -10.83
C ASP A 15 -17.60 1.30 -12.15
N LYS A 16 -18.16 0.69 -13.18
CA LYS A 16 -18.35 1.28 -14.52
C LYS A 16 -19.31 2.46 -14.46
N VAL A 17 -20.45 2.31 -13.77
CA VAL A 17 -21.43 3.40 -13.61
C VAL A 17 -20.83 4.56 -12.82
N VAL A 18 -20.10 4.29 -11.73
CA VAL A 18 -19.41 5.35 -10.97
C VAL A 18 -18.42 6.11 -11.84
N TRP A 19 -17.61 5.41 -12.63
CA TRP A 19 -16.69 6.05 -13.59
C TRP A 19 -17.44 6.92 -14.60
N MET A 20 -18.56 6.44 -15.16
CA MET A 20 -19.38 7.19 -16.13
C MET A 20 -19.95 8.47 -15.54
N VAL A 21 -20.42 8.44 -14.30
CA VAL A 21 -20.94 9.62 -13.58
C VAL A 21 -19.83 10.65 -13.34
N ILE A 22 -18.64 10.21 -12.89
CA ILE A 22 -17.48 11.09 -12.72
C ILE A 22 -17.10 11.73 -14.06
N CYS A 23 -17.09 10.93 -15.15
CA CYS A 23 -16.79 11.39 -16.50
C CYS A 23 -17.78 12.44 -17.00
N GLN A 24 -19.09 12.22 -16.77
CA GLN A 24 -20.13 13.16 -17.14
C GLN A 24 -19.99 14.48 -16.38
N HIS A 25 -19.67 14.43 -15.08
CA HIS A 25 -19.44 15.62 -14.27
C HIS A 25 -18.28 16.46 -14.80
N GLY A 26 -17.13 15.83 -15.09
CA GLY A 26 -15.97 16.54 -15.65
C GLY A 26 -16.23 17.18 -17.01
N ARG A 27 -17.00 16.50 -17.89
CA ARG A 27 -17.38 17.06 -19.20
C ARG A 27 -18.33 18.25 -19.09
N ALA A 28 -19.26 18.24 -18.14
CA ALA A 28 -20.26 19.27 -17.99
C ALA A 28 -19.69 20.60 -17.46
N ALA A 29 -18.61 20.54 -16.69
CA ALA A 29 -18.09 21.71 -15.98
C ALA A 29 -16.74 22.25 -16.53
N GLY A 30 -16.16 21.64 -17.58
CA GLY A 30 -15.01 22.19 -18.31
C GLY A 30 -13.64 21.88 -17.67
N SER A 31 -12.65 22.77 -17.86
CA SER A 31 -11.24 22.53 -17.53
C SER A 31 -10.86 22.62 -16.04
N SER A 32 -11.76 23.09 -15.18
CA SER A 32 -11.50 23.15 -13.73
C SER A 32 -12.78 22.95 -12.93
N THR A 33 -13.00 21.72 -12.48
CA THR A 33 -14.22 21.32 -11.78
C THR A 33 -13.81 20.55 -10.54
N ALA A 34 -14.37 20.91 -9.38
CA ALA A 34 -14.18 20.11 -8.18
C ALA A 34 -14.65 18.67 -8.43
N PHE A 35 -13.95 17.69 -7.87
CA PHE A 35 -14.39 16.29 -7.95
C PHE A 35 -15.78 16.16 -7.31
N PRO A 36 -16.74 15.45 -7.96
CA PRO A 36 -18.09 15.34 -7.42
C PRO A 36 -18.08 14.66 -6.04
N SER A 37 -18.90 15.16 -5.12
CA SER A 37 -19.02 14.55 -3.80
C SER A 37 -19.58 13.14 -3.91
N TYR A 38 -19.28 12.29 -2.92
CA TYR A 38 -19.75 10.90 -2.95
C TYR A 38 -21.28 10.80 -2.92
N ASN A 39 -21.96 11.78 -2.29
CA ASN A 39 -23.42 11.88 -2.30
C ASN A 39 -23.96 12.21 -3.69
N GLU A 40 -23.31 13.11 -4.44
CA GLU A 40 -23.71 13.44 -5.81
C GLU A 40 -23.52 12.24 -6.74
N ILE A 41 -22.38 11.55 -6.61
CA ILE A 41 -22.13 10.32 -7.38
C ILE A 41 -23.18 9.27 -7.04
N ALA A 42 -23.46 9.05 -5.75
CA ALA A 42 -24.46 8.07 -5.30
C ALA A 42 -25.86 8.37 -5.88
N ARG A 43 -26.29 9.63 -5.80
CA ARG A 43 -27.59 10.09 -6.34
C ARG A 43 -27.67 9.89 -7.86
N GLN A 44 -26.65 10.32 -8.61
CA GLN A 44 -26.66 10.21 -10.09
C GLN A 44 -26.52 8.77 -10.58
N ALA A 45 -25.74 7.95 -9.87
CA ALA A 45 -25.54 6.54 -10.18
C ALA A 45 -26.69 5.63 -9.66
N ASN A 46 -27.69 6.19 -8.97
CA ASN A 46 -28.74 5.44 -8.28
C ASN A 46 -28.18 4.37 -7.32
N ILE A 47 -27.17 4.75 -6.53
CA ILE A 47 -26.50 3.90 -5.53
C ILE A 47 -26.97 4.33 -4.15
N ALA A 48 -27.47 3.37 -3.36
CA ALA A 48 -28.05 3.65 -2.04
C ALA A 48 -27.05 4.15 -0.99
N SER A 49 -25.75 3.86 -1.14
CA SER A 49 -24.74 4.18 -0.13
C SER A 49 -23.46 4.78 -0.72
N THR A 50 -22.94 5.82 -0.08
CA THR A 50 -21.63 6.41 -0.37
C THR A 50 -20.47 5.45 -0.08
N SER A 51 -20.66 4.44 0.79
CA SER A 51 -19.66 3.39 1.00
C SER A 51 -19.44 2.54 -0.27
N THR A 52 -20.50 2.30 -1.04
CA THR A 52 -20.44 1.59 -2.32
C THR A 52 -19.71 2.42 -3.37
N VAL A 53 -19.92 3.74 -3.38
CA VAL A 53 -19.16 4.70 -4.21
C VAL A 53 -17.69 4.70 -3.81
N SER A 54 -17.39 4.78 -2.52
CA SER A 54 -16.00 4.74 -2.02
C SER A 54 -15.28 3.44 -2.42
N ARG A 55 -15.96 2.29 -2.33
CA ARG A 55 -15.45 1.01 -2.82
C ARG A 55 -15.19 1.05 -4.33
N ALA A 56 -16.12 1.60 -5.12
CA ALA A 56 -15.95 1.72 -6.56
C ALA A 56 -14.72 2.56 -6.93
N ILE A 57 -14.56 3.73 -6.29
CA ILE A 57 -13.40 4.61 -6.47
C ILE A 57 -12.10 3.88 -6.09
N ALA A 58 -12.10 3.10 -5.01
CA ALA A 58 -10.93 2.31 -4.63
C ALA A 58 -10.58 1.25 -5.70
N VAL A 59 -11.57 0.56 -6.28
CA VAL A 59 -11.34 -0.39 -7.37
C VAL A 59 -10.85 0.31 -8.63
N LEU A 60 -11.45 1.43 -9.02
CA LEU A 60 -11.02 2.24 -10.18
C LEU A 60 -9.59 2.77 -10.02
N ARG A 61 -9.24 3.24 -8.82
CA ARG A 61 -7.86 3.64 -8.49
C ARG A 61 -6.91 2.46 -8.56
N ALA A 62 -7.27 1.32 -7.97
CA ALA A 62 -6.41 0.13 -7.96
C ALA A 62 -6.12 -0.39 -9.36
N THR A 63 -7.16 -0.38 -10.22
CA THR A 63 -7.11 -0.78 -11.64
C THR A 63 -6.63 0.34 -12.57
N ARG A 64 -6.24 1.50 -12.04
CA ARG A 64 -5.62 2.62 -12.76
C ARG A 64 -6.52 3.27 -13.83
N TRP A 65 -7.83 3.08 -13.74
CA TRP A 65 -8.83 3.87 -14.48
C TRP A 65 -8.98 5.30 -13.91
N LEU A 66 -8.42 5.52 -12.72
CA LEU A 66 -8.43 6.77 -11.95
C LEU A 66 -7.09 6.91 -11.21
N SER A 67 -6.50 8.10 -11.15
CA SER A 67 -5.29 8.38 -10.34
C SER A 67 -5.57 9.48 -9.33
N LEU A 68 -5.12 9.32 -8.07
CA LEU A 68 -5.21 10.38 -7.06
C LEU A 68 -4.01 11.32 -7.18
N CYS A 69 -4.19 12.45 -7.85
CA CYS A 69 -3.10 13.38 -8.17
C CYS A 69 -2.69 14.27 -7.00
N ALA A 70 -3.65 14.71 -6.19
CA ALA A 70 -3.35 15.55 -5.03
C ALA A 70 -4.44 15.46 -3.97
N ARG A 71 -4.05 15.77 -2.73
CA ARG A 71 -4.97 16.07 -1.63
C ARG A 71 -4.91 17.57 -1.36
N VAL A 72 -5.96 18.28 -1.76
CA VAL A 72 -6.06 19.73 -1.59
C VAL A 72 -6.34 20.03 -0.13
N ARG A 73 -5.60 20.98 0.41
CA ARG A 73 -5.82 21.55 1.74
C ARG A 73 -6.20 23.02 1.61
N ASP A 74 -6.96 23.54 2.58
CA ASP A 74 -7.23 24.97 2.68
C ASP A 74 -6.00 25.75 3.20
N GLY A 75 -6.08 27.08 3.24
CA GLY A 75 -4.99 27.94 3.73
C GLY A 75 -4.64 27.73 5.21
N GLY A 76 -5.51 27.04 5.98
CA GLY A 76 -5.26 26.62 7.36
C GLY A 76 -4.75 25.18 7.50
N GLY A 77 -4.45 24.51 6.39
CA GLY A 77 -3.92 23.14 6.36
C GLY A 77 -4.98 22.04 6.53
N ARG A 78 -6.27 22.37 6.58
CA ARG A 78 -7.36 21.38 6.66
C ARG A 78 -7.60 20.74 5.30
N PHE A 79 -7.92 19.45 5.29
CA PHE A 79 -8.23 18.74 4.06
C PHE A 79 -9.52 19.26 3.42
N LYS A 80 -9.40 19.74 2.18
CA LYS A 80 -10.49 20.31 1.37
C LYS A 80 -11.04 19.33 0.34
N GLY A 81 -10.22 18.40 -0.14
CA GLY A 81 -10.66 17.37 -1.08
C GLY A 81 -9.54 16.67 -1.82
N ASN A 82 -9.93 15.77 -2.72
CA ASN A 82 -9.02 15.03 -3.59
C ASN A 82 -9.12 15.54 -5.02
N VAL A 83 -7.99 15.60 -5.73
CA VAL A 83 -7.90 15.83 -7.17
C VAL A 83 -7.61 14.50 -7.82
N TYR A 84 -8.46 14.11 -8.78
CA TYR A 84 -8.29 12.88 -9.52
C TYR A 84 -8.13 13.16 -11.02
N ALA A 85 -7.25 12.40 -11.66
CA ALA A 85 -7.24 12.25 -13.11
C ALA A 85 -8.07 11.01 -13.50
N LEU A 86 -8.92 11.17 -14.52
CA LEU A 86 -9.75 10.11 -15.07
C LEU A 86 -9.19 9.69 -16.43
N HIS A 87 -9.02 8.38 -16.65
CA HIS A 87 -8.32 7.87 -17.82
C HIS A 87 -9.25 7.08 -18.74
N ASP A 88 -9.05 7.22 -20.06
CA ASP A 88 -9.81 6.48 -21.07
C ASP A 88 -9.38 5.00 -21.19
N GLU A 89 -8.23 4.64 -20.63
CA GLU A 89 -7.76 3.28 -20.40
C GLU A 89 -6.88 3.23 -19.14
N PRO A 90 -6.71 2.06 -18.49
CA PRO A 90 -5.87 1.93 -17.31
C PRO A 90 -4.47 2.47 -17.57
N LEU A 91 -3.91 3.34 -16.73
CA LEU A 91 -2.54 3.79 -16.96
C LEU A 91 -1.49 2.68 -16.79
N PRO A 92 -0.37 2.71 -17.53
CA PRO A 92 0.84 1.96 -17.20
C PRO A 92 1.29 2.22 -15.76
N LEU A 93 2.08 1.29 -15.18
CA LEU A 93 2.54 1.45 -13.80
C LEU A 93 3.41 2.71 -13.67
N ALA A 94 4.39 2.90 -14.56
CA ALA A 94 5.27 4.08 -14.55
C ALA A 94 4.50 5.40 -14.49
N ASP A 95 3.56 5.62 -15.42
CA ASP A 95 2.72 6.82 -15.46
C ASP A 95 1.85 6.99 -14.22
N THR A 96 1.37 5.87 -13.65
CA THR A 96 0.59 5.89 -12.41
C THR A 96 1.44 6.32 -11.23
N LEU A 97 2.68 5.86 -11.12
CA LEU A 97 3.57 6.26 -10.02
C LEU A 97 3.92 7.74 -10.09
N HIS A 98 4.03 8.30 -11.30
CA HIS A 98 4.26 9.72 -11.51
C HIS A 98 3.04 10.56 -11.12
N LEU A 99 1.82 10.12 -11.48
CA LEU A 99 0.59 10.87 -11.23
C LEU A 99 -0.01 10.65 -9.84
N ASP A 100 0.23 9.50 -9.19
CA ASP A 100 -0.35 9.15 -7.89
C ASP A 100 0.77 8.78 -6.90
N PRO A 101 1.30 9.77 -6.14
CA PRO A 101 2.46 9.58 -5.25
C PRO A 101 2.28 8.55 -4.14
N GLU A 102 1.05 8.09 -3.89
CA GLU A 102 0.73 7.12 -2.83
C GLU A 102 0.14 5.83 -3.39
N TYR A 103 0.23 5.59 -4.70
CA TYR A 103 -0.38 4.44 -5.35
C TYR A 103 0.08 3.11 -4.73
N MET A 104 1.40 2.91 -4.57
CA MET A 104 1.91 1.64 -4.02
C MET A 104 1.54 1.44 -2.56
N ALA A 105 1.59 2.50 -1.75
CA ALA A 105 1.13 2.48 -0.37
C ALA A 105 -0.37 2.14 -0.29
N PHE A 106 -1.18 2.72 -1.17
CA PHE A 106 -2.61 2.43 -1.30
C PHE A 106 -2.88 0.99 -1.70
N ILE A 107 -2.17 0.44 -2.68
CA ILE A 107 -2.33 -0.96 -3.09
C ILE A 107 -1.95 -1.91 -1.94
N LYS A 108 -0.84 -1.64 -1.24
CA LYS A 108 -0.41 -2.43 -0.06
C LYS A 108 -1.46 -2.41 1.05
N ALA A 109 -1.93 -1.23 1.45
CA ALA A 109 -3.00 -1.09 2.45
C ALA A 109 -4.31 -1.76 1.98
N GLY A 110 -4.60 -1.67 0.68
CA GLY A 110 -5.77 -2.27 0.05
C GLY A 110 -5.90 -3.78 0.26
N CYS A 111 -4.77 -4.50 0.41
CA CYS A 111 -4.75 -5.94 0.69
C CYS A 111 -5.41 -6.33 2.02
N GLN A 112 -5.57 -5.37 2.94
CA GLN A 112 -6.21 -5.52 4.25
C GLN A 112 -7.47 -4.65 4.38
N HIS A 113 -7.95 -4.07 3.28
CA HIS A 113 -9.13 -3.22 3.27
C HIS A 113 -10.38 -3.94 3.79
N HIS A 114 -11.29 -3.24 4.47
CA HIS A 114 -12.51 -3.83 5.05
C HIS A 114 -13.40 -4.51 3.99
N HIS A 115 -13.48 -3.96 2.79
CA HIS A 115 -14.27 -4.52 1.69
C HIS A 115 -13.53 -5.62 0.92
N ALA A 116 -14.13 -6.82 0.82
CA ALA A 116 -13.52 -8.01 0.19
C ALA A 116 -13.10 -7.79 -1.28
N ARG A 117 -13.93 -7.08 -2.06
CA ARG A 117 -13.60 -6.76 -3.46
C ARG A 117 -12.29 -5.99 -3.60
N VAL A 118 -12.08 -4.97 -2.76
CA VAL A 118 -10.87 -4.15 -2.79
C VAL A 118 -9.66 -5.02 -2.48
N ARG A 119 -9.72 -5.84 -1.41
CA ARG A 119 -8.65 -6.80 -1.08
C ARG A 119 -8.31 -7.73 -2.24
N LYS A 120 -9.33 -8.28 -2.90
CA LYS A 120 -9.16 -9.22 -4.01
C LYS A 120 -8.44 -8.54 -5.19
N VAL A 121 -8.88 -7.35 -5.59
CA VAL A 121 -8.30 -6.62 -6.72
C VAL A 121 -6.88 -6.16 -6.41
N THR A 122 -6.62 -5.61 -5.23
CA THR A 122 -5.28 -5.09 -4.89
C THR A 122 -4.26 -6.22 -4.74
N ARG A 123 -4.64 -7.36 -4.15
CA ARG A 123 -3.78 -8.56 -4.13
C ARG A 123 -3.47 -9.08 -5.53
N ALA A 124 -4.45 -9.06 -6.44
CA ALA A 124 -4.25 -9.47 -7.82
C ALA A 124 -3.30 -8.52 -8.58
N ILE A 125 -3.39 -7.20 -8.34
CA ILE A 125 -2.43 -6.23 -8.90
C ILE A 125 -1.02 -6.53 -8.39
N LEU A 126 -0.83 -6.72 -7.08
CA LEU A 126 0.49 -7.04 -6.54
C LEU A 126 1.04 -8.36 -7.08
N ALA A 127 0.21 -9.41 -7.12
CA ALA A 127 0.60 -10.69 -7.67
C ALA A 127 1.00 -10.57 -9.15
N SER A 128 0.35 -9.71 -9.93
CA SER A 128 0.70 -9.49 -11.34
C SER A 128 2.05 -8.78 -11.48
N ILE A 129 2.31 -7.79 -10.63
CA ILE A 129 3.62 -7.11 -10.58
C ILE A 129 4.71 -8.10 -10.16
N ASP A 130 4.46 -8.93 -9.15
CA ASP A 130 5.44 -9.90 -8.66
C ASP A 130 5.72 -11.01 -9.69
N GLU A 131 4.69 -11.49 -10.41
CA GLU A 131 4.85 -12.43 -11.52
C GLU A 131 5.70 -11.83 -12.63
N ASP A 132 5.40 -10.61 -13.08
CA ASP A 132 6.21 -9.91 -14.09
C ASP A 132 7.67 -9.78 -13.67
N ILE A 133 7.92 -9.35 -12.43
CA ILE A 133 9.27 -9.20 -11.89
C ILE A 133 10.00 -10.55 -11.82
N SER A 134 9.30 -11.62 -11.41
CA SER A 134 9.87 -12.96 -11.35
C SER A 134 10.22 -13.53 -12.74
N GLU A 135 9.50 -13.10 -13.78
CA GLU A 135 9.77 -13.41 -15.18
C GLU A 135 10.86 -12.50 -15.80
N GLY A 136 11.44 -11.59 -15.00
CA GLY A 136 12.49 -10.66 -15.43
C GLY A 136 11.98 -9.44 -16.21
N VAL A 137 10.66 -9.20 -16.24
CA VAL A 137 10.06 -8.06 -16.94
C VAL A 137 10.31 -6.76 -16.16
N ASP A 138 10.78 -5.71 -16.83
CA ASP A 138 10.79 -4.36 -16.28
C ASP A 138 9.36 -3.80 -16.29
N VAL A 139 8.72 -3.74 -15.12
CA VAL A 139 7.32 -3.31 -14.98
C VAL A 139 7.14 -1.79 -15.17
N LEU A 140 8.23 -1.04 -15.28
CA LEU A 140 8.24 0.40 -15.52
C LEU A 140 8.73 0.79 -16.92
N ALA A 141 9.12 -0.19 -17.74
CA ALA A 141 9.54 0.07 -19.10
C ALA A 141 8.45 0.83 -19.89
N PRO A 142 8.83 1.78 -20.76
CA PRO A 142 7.89 2.47 -21.62
C PRO A 142 7.05 1.49 -22.44
N VAL A 143 5.72 1.64 -22.40
CA VAL A 143 4.79 0.73 -23.08
C VAL A 143 4.14 1.42 -24.27
N ASN A 144 4.08 0.73 -25.41
CA ASN A 144 3.27 1.18 -26.53
C ASN A 144 1.78 1.05 -26.20
N VAL A 145 1.10 2.19 -26.07
CA VAL A 145 -0.32 2.28 -25.73
C VAL A 145 -1.21 1.51 -26.71
N THR A 146 -0.93 1.63 -28.01
CA THR A 146 -1.69 0.93 -29.07
C THR A 146 -1.55 -0.58 -28.94
N GLU A 147 -0.33 -1.08 -28.74
CA GLU A 147 -0.09 -2.52 -28.58
C GLU A 147 -0.79 -3.07 -27.33
N ARG A 148 -0.70 -2.34 -26.21
CA ARG A 148 -1.37 -2.71 -24.96
C ARG A 148 -2.89 -2.79 -25.13
N ARG A 149 -3.48 -1.86 -25.88
CA ARG A 149 -4.90 -1.86 -26.21
C ARG A 149 -5.29 -3.04 -27.09
N ILE A 150 -4.53 -3.33 -28.15
CA ILE A 150 -4.78 -4.49 -29.03
C ILE A 150 -4.75 -5.78 -28.22
N ARG A 151 -3.75 -5.95 -27.34
CA ARG A 151 -3.63 -7.12 -26.45
C ARG A 151 -4.84 -7.26 -25.52
N ALA A 152 -5.29 -6.16 -24.91
CA ALA A 152 -6.46 -6.15 -24.04
C ALA A 152 -7.76 -6.47 -24.82
N MET A 153 -7.93 -5.94 -26.04
CA MET A 153 -9.08 -6.25 -26.90
C MET A 153 -9.10 -7.73 -27.29
N HIS A 154 -7.94 -8.33 -27.59
CA HIS A 154 -7.84 -9.76 -27.86
C HIS A 154 -8.21 -10.60 -26.65
N ALA A 155 -7.74 -10.23 -25.45
CA ALA A 155 -8.07 -10.91 -24.20
C ALA A 155 -9.60 -10.92 -23.93
N VAL A 156 -10.28 -9.80 -24.17
CA VAL A 156 -11.74 -9.69 -24.02
C VAL A 156 -12.48 -10.58 -25.03
N ARG A 157 -12.06 -10.60 -26.30
CA ARG A 157 -12.74 -11.34 -27.38
C ARG A 157 -12.58 -12.85 -27.27
N GLN A 158 -11.39 -13.32 -26.90
CA GLN A 158 -11.06 -14.75 -26.89
C GLN A 158 -11.45 -15.44 -25.58
N GLY A 159 -11.82 -14.69 -24.54
CA GLY A 159 -12.60 -15.21 -23.43
C GLY A 159 -11.89 -16.12 -22.42
N ARG A 160 -10.56 -16.31 -22.46
CA ARG A 160 -9.76 -16.89 -21.35
C ARG A 160 -8.23 -16.77 -21.53
N SER A 161 -7.53 -16.73 -20.38
CA SER A 161 -6.08 -16.91 -20.17
C SER A 161 -5.12 -15.97 -20.93
N GLN A 162 -5.47 -14.69 -21.06
CA GLN A 162 -4.57 -13.68 -21.63
C GLN A 162 -4.31 -12.54 -20.65
N ARG A 163 -3.15 -11.88 -20.79
CA ARG A 163 -2.84 -10.64 -20.05
C ARG A 163 -3.89 -9.60 -20.37
N TYR A 164 -4.40 -8.93 -19.34
CA TYR A 164 -5.33 -7.82 -19.48
C TYR A 164 -4.78 -6.62 -18.70
N PHE A 165 -4.30 -5.61 -19.42
CA PHE A 165 -3.66 -4.42 -18.86
C PHE A 165 -2.65 -4.74 -17.73
N SER A 166 -3.00 -4.42 -16.49
CA SER A 166 -2.16 -4.57 -15.30
C SER A 166 -2.18 -5.99 -14.71
N PHE A 167 -2.95 -6.91 -15.30
CA PHE A 167 -3.13 -8.27 -14.81
C PHE A 167 -2.46 -9.28 -15.74
N THR A 168 -1.58 -10.10 -15.19
CA THR A 168 -1.00 -11.24 -15.91
C THR A 168 -2.09 -12.26 -16.28
N ALA A 169 -1.83 -13.10 -17.28
CA ALA A 169 -2.78 -14.13 -17.70
C ALA A 169 -3.16 -15.09 -16.56
N SER A 170 -2.17 -15.48 -15.74
CA SER A 170 -2.36 -16.40 -14.63
C SER A 170 -3.26 -15.80 -13.54
N VAL A 171 -3.04 -14.52 -13.20
CA VAL A 171 -3.86 -13.76 -12.25
C VAL A 171 -5.29 -13.59 -12.77
N MET A 172 -5.45 -13.27 -14.05
CA MET A 172 -6.76 -13.15 -14.68
C MET A 172 -7.58 -14.43 -14.56
N THR A 173 -6.95 -15.59 -14.79
CA THR A 173 -7.60 -16.90 -14.60
C THR A 173 -8.04 -17.12 -13.16
N ARG A 174 -7.21 -16.79 -12.16
CA ARG A 174 -7.58 -16.90 -10.74
C ARG A 174 -8.71 -15.95 -10.33
N LEU A 175 -8.72 -14.73 -10.88
CA LEU A 175 -9.78 -13.76 -10.65
C LEU A 175 -11.14 -14.25 -11.19
N SER A 176 -11.13 -14.90 -12.35
CA SER A 176 -12.31 -15.46 -13.04
C SER A 176 -12.83 -16.77 -12.41
N ASN A 177 -11.94 -17.70 -12.03
CA ASN A 177 -12.30 -19.07 -11.64
C ASN A 177 -12.89 -19.22 -10.23
N GLN A 178 -12.91 -18.17 -9.40
CA GLN A 178 -13.52 -18.24 -8.07
C GLN A 178 -15.06 -18.10 -8.06
N ARG A 179 -15.71 -18.18 -9.22
CA ARG A 179 -17.16 -18.41 -9.32
C ARG A 179 -17.55 -19.91 -9.31
N SER A 180 -16.58 -20.82 -9.20
CA SER A 180 -16.83 -22.27 -9.17
C SER A 180 -16.27 -22.93 -7.91
N VAL A 181 -17.04 -22.81 -6.83
CA VAL A 181 -17.04 -23.67 -5.63
C VAL A 181 -18.55 -23.77 -5.32
N VAL A 182 -19.30 -24.86 -5.51
CA VAL A 182 -19.08 -26.30 -5.39
C VAL A 182 -19.92 -26.98 -6.49
N ALA A 183 -19.34 -27.79 -7.37
CA ALA A 183 -20.11 -28.86 -8.02
C ALA A 183 -19.91 -30.08 -7.13
N GLU A 184 -20.86 -30.29 -6.22
CA GLU A 184 -20.91 -31.55 -5.48
C GLU A 184 -21.04 -32.66 -6.53
N VAL A 185 -20.11 -33.59 -6.43
CA VAL A 185 -20.13 -34.84 -7.15
C VAL A 185 -21.29 -35.63 -6.53
N ASP A 186 -22.43 -35.65 -7.19
CA ASP A 186 -23.44 -36.67 -6.92
C ASP A 186 -23.91 -37.36 -8.20
N HIS A 187 -24.25 -38.61 -7.97
CA HIS A 187 -24.30 -39.76 -8.84
C HIS A 187 -25.12 -39.64 -10.14
N ASN A 188 -24.49 -40.08 -11.23
CA ASN A 188 -24.98 -41.14 -12.11
C ASN A 188 -26.50 -41.26 -12.34
N GLN A 189 -27.00 -40.81 -13.51
CA GLN A 189 -28.07 -41.54 -14.19
C GLN A 189 -28.14 -41.29 -15.71
N LYS A 190 -28.20 -42.44 -16.40
CA LYS A 190 -28.23 -42.77 -17.82
C LYS A 190 -29.16 -41.94 -18.73
N SER A 191 -28.59 -41.58 -19.89
CA SER A 191 -29.12 -41.56 -21.27
C SER A 191 -30.64 -41.51 -21.55
N LYS A 192 -31.04 -40.56 -22.41
CA LYS A 192 -31.60 -40.80 -23.76
C LYS A 192 -31.79 -39.48 -24.55
N PRO A 193 -31.58 -39.45 -25.89
CA PRO A 193 -31.84 -38.28 -26.72
C PRO A 193 -33.22 -38.36 -27.38
N VAL A 194 -34.03 -37.29 -27.35
CA VAL A 194 -35.21 -37.15 -28.22
C VAL A 194 -35.40 -35.69 -28.64
N ASN A 195 -35.62 -35.52 -29.94
CA ASN A 195 -35.83 -34.29 -30.70
C ASN A 195 -37.20 -33.61 -30.50
N HIS A 196 -37.22 -32.32 -30.88
CA HIS A 196 -38.35 -31.52 -31.37
C HIS A 196 -39.52 -31.16 -30.43
N ARG A 197 -39.65 -29.87 -30.09
CA ARG A 197 -40.67 -28.95 -30.68
C ARG A 197 -40.59 -27.54 -30.08
N LEU A 198 -40.55 -26.55 -30.97
CA LEU A 198 -40.95 -25.17 -30.70
C LEU A 198 -42.44 -25.15 -30.31
N ARG A 199 -42.77 -24.50 -29.19
CA ARG A 199 -44.11 -23.93 -28.94
C ARG A 199 -43.97 -22.61 -28.19
N TYR A 200 -44.24 -21.53 -28.91
CA TYR A 200 -44.70 -20.26 -28.34
C TYR A 200 -46.09 -20.45 -27.76
N LEU A 201 -46.38 -19.81 -26.62
CA LEU A 201 -47.64 -19.17 -26.24
C LEU A 201 -47.42 -18.38 -24.92
N SER A 202 -47.65 -17.07 -24.99
CA SER A 202 -47.65 -16.06 -23.91
C SER A 202 -48.87 -16.23 -22.96
N PRO A 203 -49.24 -15.22 -22.13
CA PRO A 203 -48.60 -14.60 -20.96
C PRO A 203 -49.48 -14.76 -19.68
N GLN A 204 -49.13 -14.05 -18.60
CA GLN A 204 -49.90 -13.77 -17.36
C GLN A 204 -49.52 -14.59 -16.11
N ASN A 205 -48.84 -13.96 -15.14
CA ASN A 205 -49.55 -13.29 -14.03
C ASN A 205 -48.57 -12.71 -12.99
N SER A 206 -48.85 -11.46 -12.68
CA SER A 206 -48.30 -10.58 -11.65
C SER A 206 -48.25 -11.23 -10.26
N LYS A 207 -47.13 -11.07 -9.54
CA LYS A 207 -47.17 -10.75 -8.09
C LYS A 207 -46.03 -9.79 -7.73
N SER A 208 -46.44 -8.55 -7.51
CA SER A 208 -45.78 -7.56 -6.68
C SER A 208 -45.85 -8.01 -5.22
N VAL A 209 -44.72 -8.01 -4.50
CA VAL A 209 -44.65 -7.64 -3.08
C VAL A 209 -43.29 -6.97 -2.85
N GLY A 210 -43.32 -5.68 -2.53
CA GLY A 210 -42.19 -4.95 -1.98
C GLY A 210 -42.22 -4.91 -0.46
N SER A 211 -41.11 -4.40 0.09
CA SER A 211 -40.85 -3.95 1.49
C SER A 211 -40.65 -5.08 2.51
N SER A 212 -39.54 -5.22 3.23
CA SER A 212 -38.73 -4.31 4.08
C SER A 212 -38.90 -4.70 5.55
N SER A 213 -37.83 -5.14 6.21
CA SER A 213 -37.65 -4.83 7.64
C SER A 213 -36.18 -4.68 8.03
N TYR A 214 -35.88 -3.42 8.38
CA TYR A 214 -34.94 -2.91 9.37
C TYR A 214 -34.30 -3.90 10.36
N ILE A 215 -32.98 -3.75 10.54
CA ILE A 215 -32.37 -3.77 11.88
C ILE A 215 -31.49 -2.52 11.99
N LYS A 216 -31.93 -1.59 12.84
CA LYS A 216 -31.18 -0.41 13.28
C LYS A 216 -30.43 -0.83 14.55
N THR A 217 -29.10 -0.67 14.56
CA THR A 217 -28.33 -0.63 15.81
C THR A 217 -27.50 0.64 15.81
N THR A 218 -27.96 1.60 16.63
CA THR A 218 -27.23 2.81 16.99
C THR A 218 -26.29 2.46 18.14
N THR A 219 -24.98 2.66 17.97
CA THR A 219 -24.06 2.77 19.11
C THR A 219 -23.10 3.91 18.87
N THR A 220 -23.25 4.94 19.70
CA THR A 220 -22.38 6.09 19.85
C THR A 220 -21.34 5.76 20.92
N THR A 221 -20.04 5.70 20.58
CA THR A 221 -19.00 5.93 21.60
C THR A 221 -17.73 6.54 21.01
N LYS A 222 -17.14 7.38 21.86
CA LYS A 222 -16.12 8.40 21.65
C LYS A 222 -14.77 7.85 21.16
N THR A 223 -14.10 8.68 20.38
CA THR A 223 -12.68 8.65 20.02
C THR A 223 -11.78 8.69 21.25
N GLU A 224 -10.88 7.72 21.39
CA GLU A 224 -9.57 7.90 22.00
C GLU A 224 -8.50 7.16 21.19
N ASP A 225 -7.31 7.77 21.18
CA ASP A 225 -6.13 7.42 20.39
C ASP A 225 -5.79 5.93 20.32
N SER A 226 -5.51 5.45 19.12
CA SER A 226 -4.82 4.17 18.90
C SER A 226 -3.79 4.34 17.78
N LYS A 227 -2.83 5.24 18.03
CA LYS A 227 -1.50 5.18 17.39
C LYS A 227 -0.70 4.09 18.11
N LYS A 228 -0.79 2.85 17.63
CA LYS A 228 0.25 1.80 17.65
C LYS A 228 -0.39 0.48 17.21
N THR A 229 0.43 -0.38 16.60
CA THR A 229 0.15 -1.76 16.20
C THR A 229 -0.85 -2.00 15.06
N ALA A 230 -0.35 -1.78 13.83
CA ALA A 230 -0.70 -2.59 12.65
C ALA A 230 0.45 -2.63 11.63
N ARG A 231 1.71 -2.51 12.11
CA ARG A 231 2.92 -2.74 11.32
C ARG A 231 3.32 -4.21 11.50
N GLU A 232 2.58 -5.15 10.96
CA GLU A 232 2.99 -6.58 11.00
C GLU A 232 2.04 -7.38 10.10
N ALA A 233 2.26 -7.30 8.79
CA ALA A 233 1.74 -8.27 7.84
C ALA A 233 2.54 -8.16 6.54
N ASN A 234 3.45 -9.11 6.36
CA ASN A 234 4.26 -9.37 5.16
C ASN A 234 5.34 -8.33 4.83
N GLU A 235 6.24 -8.08 5.78
CA GLU A 235 7.59 -7.66 5.43
C GLU A 235 8.51 -8.80 5.83
N ASP A 236 9.26 -9.36 4.87
CA ASP A 236 10.49 -10.09 5.19
C ASP A 236 11.32 -9.14 6.09
N PRO A 237 11.62 -9.50 7.35
CA PRO A 237 12.31 -8.61 8.30
C PRO A 237 13.62 -8.03 7.73
N GLN A 238 14.24 -8.74 6.78
CA GLN A 238 15.46 -8.28 6.11
C GLN A 238 15.22 -7.10 5.16
N LEU A 239 14.05 -7.01 4.51
CA LEU A 239 13.71 -5.91 3.60
C LEU A 239 13.43 -4.59 4.34
N ALA A 240 12.91 -4.66 5.57
CA ALA A 240 12.72 -3.50 6.45
C ALA A 240 14.05 -2.91 6.96
N THR A 241 15.14 -3.68 6.89
CA THR A 241 16.48 -3.29 7.36
C THR A 241 17.34 -2.65 6.25
N LEU A 242 16.90 -2.70 4.99
CA LEU A 242 17.66 -2.17 3.86
C LEU A 242 17.69 -0.64 3.84
N VAL A 243 18.85 -0.09 3.47
CA VAL A 243 19.08 1.35 3.33
C VAL A 243 18.87 1.74 1.86
N TYR A 244 17.74 2.37 1.57
CA TYR A 244 17.41 2.86 0.23
C TYR A 244 17.99 4.26 -0.03
N PRO A 245 18.42 4.55 -1.28
CA PRO A 245 18.83 5.88 -1.71
C PRO A 245 17.78 6.95 -1.39
N ARG A 246 18.22 8.12 -0.92
CA ARG A 246 17.31 9.22 -0.52
C ARG A 246 16.52 9.80 -1.70
N ARG A 247 17.06 9.69 -2.91
CA ARG A 247 16.43 10.16 -4.15
C ARG A 247 15.18 9.36 -4.52
N LEU A 248 15.05 8.12 -4.04
CA LEU A 248 13.85 7.31 -4.28
C LEU A 248 12.70 7.75 -3.38
N ASP A 249 11.56 8.06 -4.00
CA ASP A 249 10.30 8.31 -3.29
C ASP A 249 9.66 7.02 -2.75
N GLU A 250 8.53 7.14 -2.04
CA GLU A 250 7.86 6.00 -1.41
C GLU A 250 7.32 4.97 -2.43
N ASN A 251 6.79 5.44 -3.56
CA ASN A 251 6.33 4.56 -4.64
C ASN A 251 7.52 3.80 -5.23
N GLN A 252 8.61 4.51 -5.51
CA GLN A 252 9.82 3.94 -6.08
C GLN A 252 10.47 2.93 -5.13
N ARG A 253 10.53 3.23 -3.83
CA ARG A 253 10.99 2.29 -2.79
C ARG A 253 10.15 1.03 -2.74
N ALA A 254 8.83 1.15 -2.85
CA ALA A 254 7.92 0.00 -2.84
C ALA A 254 8.10 -0.91 -4.07
N VAL A 255 8.41 -0.35 -5.25
CA VAL A 255 8.75 -1.14 -6.44
C VAL A 255 10.16 -1.72 -6.34
N ALA A 256 11.14 -0.93 -5.89
CA ALA A 256 12.51 -1.37 -5.64
C ALA A 256 12.55 -2.57 -4.69
N ALA A 257 11.77 -2.55 -3.61
CA ALA A 257 11.62 -3.67 -2.68
C ALA A 257 11.18 -4.97 -3.38
N ARG A 258 10.35 -4.87 -4.41
CA ARG A 258 9.89 -6.03 -5.20
C ARG A 258 10.97 -6.51 -6.15
N TYR A 259 11.68 -5.61 -6.82
CA TYR A 259 12.86 -5.99 -7.62
C TYR A 259 13.95 -6.66 -6.77
N LEU A 260 14.12 -6.25 -5.52
CA LEU A 260 15.08 -6.87 -4.60
C LEU A 260 14.59 -8.21 -4.03
N ALA A 261 13.28 -8.48 -4.04
CA ALA A 261 12.74 -9.74 -3.54
C ALA A 261 13.20 -10.95 -4.36
N VAL A 262 13.48 -10.75 -5.66
CA VAL A 262 14.03 -11.79 -6.56
C VAL A 262 15.56 -11.90 -6.51
N VAL A 263 16.23 -11.11 -5.67
CA VAL A 263 17.69 -11.11 -5.49
C VAL A 263 18.04 -11.81 -4.17
N PRO A 264 19.15 -12.59 -4.12
CA PRO A 264 19.66 -13.20 -2.89
C PRO A 264 19.80 -12.18 -1.74
N PRO A 265 19.35 -12.50 -0.51
CA PRO A 265 19.27 -11.51 0.58
C PRO A 265 20.59 -10.83 0.95
N ASP A 266 21.69 -11.57 0.84
CA ASP A 266 23.07 -11.12 1.08
C ASP A 266 23.54 -10.07 0.06
N GLN A 267 22.97 -10.05 -1.15
CA GLN A 267 23.35 -9.12 -2.22
C GLN A 267 22.44 -7.90 -2.32
N ARG A 268 21.23 -7.94 -1.73
CA ARG A 268 20.22 -6.85 -1.84
C ARG A 268 20.77 -5.47 -1.46
N GLN A 269 21.53 -5.39 -0.37
CA GLN A 269 22.10 -4.11 0.05
C GLN A 269 23.24 -3.66 -0.87
N SER A 270 24.03 -4.60 -1.40
CA SER A 270 25.11 -4.27 -2.35
C SER A 270 24.55 -3.67 -3.64
N VAL A 271 23.42 -4.21 -4.14
CA VAL A 271 22.70 -3.65 -5.30
C VAL A 271 22.21 -2.22 -5.03
N LEU A 272 21.61 -1.96 -3.86
CA LEU A 272 21.18 -0.61 -3.48
C LEU A 272 22.36 0.36 -3.32
N ASP A 273 23.48 -0.14 -2.82
CA ASP A 273 24.71 0.64 -2.64
C ASP A 273 25.37 1.00 -3.97
N GLU A 274 25.27 0.12 -4.97
CA GLU A 274 25.73 0.38 -6.33
C GLU A 274 24.89 1.50 -6.97
N LEU A 275 23.56 1.44 -6.83
CA LEU A 275 22.65 2.49 -7.26
C LEU A 275 22.95 3.84 -6.57
N GLU A 276 23.10 3.84 -5.24
CA GLU A 276 23.48 5.03 -4.47
C GLU A 276 24.82 5.59 -4.93
N GLY A 277 25.81 4.71 -5.15
CA GLY A 277 27.12 5.08 -5.67
C GLY A 277 27.03 5.75 -7.03
N ARG A 278 26.19 5.22 -7.93
CA ARG A 278 25.95 5.80 -9.26
C ARG A 278 25.29 7.17 -9.19
N ILE A 279 24.31 7.34 -8.29
CA ILE A 279 23.66 8.63 -8.02
C ILE A 279 24.67 9.66 -7.50
N ARG A 280 25.62 9.26 -6.65
CA ARG A 280 26.69 10.16 -6.17
C ARG A 280 27.70 10.49 -7.26
N ALA A 281 28.03 9.55 -8.13
CA ALA A 281 28.95 9.78 -9.24
C ALA A 281 28.42 10.83 -10.24
N GLU A 282 27.11 10.92 -10.41
CA GLU A 282 26.46 12.00 -11.19
C GLU A 282 26.82 13.38 -10.64
N GLN A 283 26.78 13.56 -9.31
CA GLN A 283 27.19 14.81 -8.65
C GLN A 283 28.68 15.14 -8.85
N GLN A 284 29.47 14.16 -9.27
CA GLN A 284 30.91 14.26 -9.53
C GLN A 284 31.23 14.32 -11.04
N GLY A 285 30.23 14.56 -11.89
CA GLY A 285 30.41 14.77 -13.34
C GLY A 285 30.21 13.52 -14.20
N ALA A 286 29.79 12.40 -13.64
CA ALA A 286 29.41 11.23 -14.43
C ALA A 286 28.05 11.44 -15.14
N LYS A 287 27.76 10.64 -16.18
CA LYS A 287 26.47 10.71 -16.89
C LYS A 287 25.30 10.51 -15.92
N PRO A 288 24.23 11.32 -15.98
CA PRO A 288 23.08 11.20 -15.10
C PRO A 288 22.37 9.85 -15.19
N VAL A 289 21.82 9.41 -14.06
CA VAL A 289 20.85 8.31 -14.04
C VAL A 289 19.46 8.93 -14.16
N TYR A 290 18.86 8.82 -15.34
CA TYR A 290 17.54 9.39 -15.63
C TYR A 290 16.39 8.50 -15.15
N ASP A 291 16.60 7.18 -15.09
CA ASP A 291 15.64 6.22 -14.55
C ASP A 291 16.35 5.30 -13.55
N GLU A 292 16.18 5.61 -12.27
CA GLU A 292 16.82 4.88 -11.17
C GLU A 292 16.28 3.45 -11.04
N LEU A 293 15.02 3.22 -11.40
CA LEU A 293 14.37 1.92 -11.23
C LEU A 293 14.62 0.97 -12.39
N SER A 294 14.69 1.45 -13.63
CA SER A 294 15.18 0.62 -14.74
C SER A 294 16.66 0.28 -14.54
N TYR A 295 17.48 1.19 -14.02
CA TYR A 295 18.87 0.86 -13.65
C TYR A 295 18.91 -0.19 -12.53
N LEU A 296 18.09 -0.05 -11.50
CA LEU A 296 17.98 -1.04 -10.43
C LEU A 296 17.53 -2.42 -10.96
N HIS A 297 16.55 -2.46 -11.85
CA HIS A 297 16.09 -3.69 -12.51
C HIS A 297 17.25 -4.39 -13.24
N GLN A 298 18.07 -3.64 -13.99
CA GLN A 298 19.25 -4.17 -14.67
C GLN A 298 20.29 -4.72 -13.69
N LEU A 299 20.53 -4.05 -12.56
CA LEU A 299 21.42 -4.56 -11.52
C LEU A 299 20.89 -5.88 -10.92
N CYS A 300 19.60 -5.97 -10.62
CA CYS A 300 18.97 -7.21 -10.14
C CYS A 300 19.12 -8.34 -11.17
N ALA A 301 18.92 -8.04 -12.46
CA ALA A 301 19.12 -9.01 -13.54
C ALA A 301 20.58 -9.49 -13.64
N GLN A 302 21.55 -8.58 -13.48
CA GLN A 302 22.98 -8.94 -13.47
C GLN A 302 23.34 -9.83 -12.27
N VAL A 303 22.79 -9.57 -11.08
CA VAL A 303 23.00 -10.44 -9.91
C VAL A 303 22.48 -11.84 -10.19
N ASN A 304 21.26 -11.94 -10.69
CA ASN A 304 20.62 -13.23 -10.97
C ASN A 304 21.31 -14.01 -12.09
N ALA A 305 21.98 -13.32 -13.02
CA ALA A 305 22.83 -13.92 -14.04
C ALA A 305 24.26 -14.26 -13.54
N GLY A 306 24.62 -13.92 -12.29
CA GLY A 306 25.97 -14.11 -11.74
C GLY A 306 27.03 -13.15 -12.28
N GLY A 307 26.61 -12.09 -12.99
CA GLY A 307 27.49 -11.10 -13.62
C GLY A 307 27.66 -9.80 -12.82
N PHE A 308 27.06 -9.71 -11.63
CA PHE A 308 27.14 -8.51 -10.80
C PHE A 308 28.52 -8.37 -10.16
N LEU A 309 29.23 -7.30 -10.52
CA LEU A 309 30.52 -6.94 -9.94
C LEU A 309 30.37 -5.64 -9.14
N PRO A 310 30.33 -5.72 -7.80
CA PRO A 310 30.19 -4.54 -6.95
C PRO A 310 31.43 -3.65 -7.08
N ASN A 311 31.23 -2.38 -7.47
CA ASN A 311 32.31 -1.41 -7.61
C ASN A 311 32.04 -0.20 -6.72
N LEU A 312 31.02 0.60 -7.05
CA LEU A 312 30.65 1.77 -6.27
C LEU A 312 30.02 1.38 -4.93
N SER A 313 29.35 0.23 -4.90
CA SER A 313 28.78 -0.40 -3.72
C SER A 313 29.79 -0.60 -2.59
N LEU A 314 31.03 -1.04 -2.89
CA LEU A 314 32.07 -1.25 -1.88
C LEU A 314 32.42 0.06 -1.14
N LYS A 315 32.53 1.17 -1.89
CA LYS A 315 32.79 2.49 -1.33
C LYS A 315 31.63 2.97 -0.45
N VAL A 316 30.40 2.83 -0.94
CA VAL A 316 29.19 3.24 -0.21
C VAL A 316 29.00 2.40 1.06
N GLN A 317 29.23 1.09 0.99
CA GLN A 317 29.18 0.18 2.13
C GLN A 317 30.24 0.52 3.19
N GLY A 318 31.49 0.79 2.77
CA GLY A 318 32.56 1.24 3.65
C GLY A 318 32.21 2.53 4.41
N GLU A 319 31.65 3.51 3.71
CA GLU A 319 31.19 4.75 4.34
C GLU A 319 30.01 4.52 5.31
N ARG A 320 29.03 3.69 4.95
CA ARG A 320 27.88 3.38 5.82
C ARG A 320 28.35 2.69 7.10
N THR A 321 29.20 1.67 6.98
CA THR A 321 29.72 0.92 8.13
C THR A 321 30.55 1.81 9.06
N ARG A 322 31.36 2.72 8.50
CA ARG A 322 32.09 3.72 9.29
C ARG A 322 31.14 4.65 10.06
N ARG A 323 30.13 5.22 9.39
CA ARG A 323 29.13 6.09 10.03
C ARG A 323 28.33 5.36 11.11
N ALA A 324 28.01 4.08 10.90
CA ALA A 324 27.32 3.27 11.90
C ALA A 324 28.17 3.05 13.16
N LYS A 325 29.47 2.76 13.00
CA LYS A 325 30.42 2.65 14.13
C LYS A 325 30.54 3.96 14.90
N GLU A 326 30.77 5.08 14.21
CA GLU A 326 30.86 6.41 14.82
C GLU A 326 29.55 6.83 15.53
N ALA A 327 28.38 6.41 15.02
CA ALA A 327 27.10 6.67 15.66
C ALA A 327 26.94 5.83 16.94
N GLU A 328 27.34 4.56 16.92
CA GLU A 328 27.27 3.70 18.10
C GLU A 328 28.26 4.12 19.18
N GLU A 329 29.48 4.52 18.81
CA GLU A 329 30.46 5.10 19.74
C GLU A 329 29.89 6.34 20.43
N ARG A 330 29.28 7.27 19.67
CA ARG A 330 28.61 8.45 20.23
C ARG A 330 27.44 8.09 21.15
N ARG A 331 26.67 7.04 20.83
CA ARG A 331 25.58 6.57 21.70
C ARG A 331 26.11 6.03 23.02
N LEU A 332 27.15 5.21 22.97
CA LEU A 332 27.81 4.66 24.16
C LEU A 332 28.45 5.76 25.01
N GLU A 333 29.07 6.76 24.40
CA GLU A 333 29.60 7.93 25.11
C GLU A 333 28.49 8.74 25.78
N ALA A 334 27.39 9.00 25.07
CA ALA A 334 26.24 9.71 25.62
C ALA A 334 25.59 8.93 26.78
N GLU A 335 25.49 7.60 26.68
CA GLU A 335 25.01 6.74 27.76
C GLU A 335 25.95 6.75 28.98
N LYS A 336 27.27 6.63 28.76
CA LYS A 336 28.27 6.75 29.84
C LYS A 336 28.20 8.12 30.52
N GLN A 337 28.04 9.19 29.75
CA GLN A 337 27.95 10.54 30.30
C GLN A 337 26.62 10.78 31.03
N ALA A 338 25.53 10.21 30.53
CA ALA A 338 24.24 10.21 31.23
C ALA A 338 24.31 9.42 32.55
N GLU A 339 24.98 8.27 32.57
CA GLU A 339 25.20 7.48 33.79
C GLU A 339 26.12 8.20 34.78
N ALA A 340 27.21 8.80 34.29
CA ALA A 340 28.12 9.61 35.08
C ALA A 340 27.42 10.83 35.70
N ASN A 341 26.44 11.44 35.01
CA ASN A 341 25.63 12.53 35.55
C ASN A 341 24.55 12.05 36.54
N ARG A 342 24.07 10.80 36.45
CA ARG A 342 23.11 10.21 37.41
C ARG A 342 23.74 9.83 38.74
N ARG A 343 25.00 9.37 38.74
CA ARG A 343 25.73 8.93 39.96
C ARG A 343 25.86 10.03 41.04
N PRO A 344 26.19 11.31 40.72
CA PRO A 344 26.18 12.40 41.69
C PRO A 344 24.78 12.74 42.18
N GLN A 345 23.75 12.70 41.33
CA GLN A 345 22.37 13.03 41.72
C GLN A 345 21.79 12.03 42.72
N GLN A 346 22.07 10.73 42.55
CA GLN A 346 21.72 9.71 43.54
C GLN A 346 22.52 9.85 44.84
N ARG A 347 23.80 10.25 44.76
CA ARG A 347 24.64 10.47 45.95
C ARG A 347 24.20 11.72 46.74
N VAL A 348 23.77 12.78 46.07
CA VAL A 348 23.22 13.99 46.71
C VAL A 348 21.83 13.72 47.31
N GLN A 349 20.98 12.90 46.67
CA GLN A 349 19.72 12.44 47.27
C GLN A 349 19.95 11.54 48.50
N SER A 350 21.01 10.73 48.52
CA SER A 350 21.36 9.90 49.68
C SER A 350 22.03 10.67 50.83
N VAL A 351 22.61 11.85 50.56
CA VAL A 351 23.22 12.73 51.56
C VAL A 351 22.24 13.79 52.10
N ASN A 352 21.25 14.21 51.30
CA ASN A 352 20.19 15.16 51.71
C ASN A 352 18.86 14.49 52.08
N GLY A 353 18.75 13.16 51.96
CA GLY A 353 17.59 12.40 52.42
C GLY A 353 17.74 12.05 53.89
N GLU A 354 16.75 12.42 54.71
CA GLU A 354 16.56 11.90 56.06
C GLU A 354 16.83 10.39 56.06
N SER A 355 17.68 9.92 56.99
CA SER A 355 18.06 8.51 56.99
C SER A 355 16.80 7.63 57.01
N PRO A 356 16.74 6.50 56.29
CA PRO A 356 15.57 5.62 56.30
C PRO A 356 15.16 5.17 57.72
N LEU A 357 16.11 5.21 58.67
CA LEU A 357 15.89 4.97 60.09
C LEU A 357 15.18 6.13 60.81
N ALA A 358 15.39 7.37 60.38
CA ALA A 358 14.69 8.55 60.92
C ALA A 358 13.21 8.57 60.48
N GLU A 359 12.94 8.22 59.23
CA GLU A 359 11.57 8.10 58.70
C GLU A 359 10.82 6.92 59.36
N ALA A 360 11.49 5.77 59.55
CA ALA A 360 10.94 4.63 60.29
C ALA A 360 10.65 4.95 61.78
N ARG A 361 11.50 5.76 62.44
CA ARG A 361 11.28 6.21 63.83
C ARG A 361 10.11 7.17 63.98
N LYS A 362 9.85 7.98 62.95
CA LYS A 362 8.70 8.91 62.89
C LYS A 362 7.38 8.14 62.73
N ILE A 363 7.39 7.06 61.95
CA ILE A 363 6.25 6.13 61.80
C ILE A 363 5.97 5.35 63.10
N LEU A 364 7.02 5.05 63.88
CA LEU A 364 6.92 4.34 65.18
C LEU A 364 6.70 5.26 66.40
N GLY A 365 6.53 6.58 66.21
CA GLY A 365 6.14 7.51 67.27
C GLY A 365 7.18 7.75 68.38
N MET A 366 8.48 7.53 68.11
CA MET A 366 9.55 7.70 69.12
C MET A 366 10.14 9.12 69.10
N ARG A 367 10.33 9.73 70.30
CA ARG A 367 10.89 11.09 70.45
C ARG A 367 12.38 11.16 70.05
N PRO A 368 12.84 12.28 69.48
CA PRO A 368 14.24 12.47 69.11
C PRO A 368 15.16 12.58 70.34
N PHE A 369 16.33 11.95 70.26
CA PHE A 369 17.36 11.97 71.30
C PHE A 369 18.12 13.30 71.25
N ASN A 370 18.15 14.03 72.38
CA ASN A 370 18.85 15.31 72.51
C ASN A 370 20.09 15.11 73.42
N PRO A 371 21.32 15.28 72.94
CA PRO A 371 22.53 14.94 73.71
C PRO A 371 22.96 16.00 74.75
N ASP A 372 22.26 17.13 74.88
CA ASP A 372 22.69 18.26 75.73
C ASP A 372 21.92 18.41 77.06
N GLN A 373 21.52 17.31 77.71
CA GLN A 373 21.08 17.36 79.11
C GLN A 373 21.83 16.33 79.96
N THR A 374 23.04 16.71 80.38
CA THR A 374 23.59 16.26 81.66
C THR A 374 23.79 17.48 82.57
N SER A 375 23.44 17.31 83.84
CA SER A 375 23.67 18.19 85.00
C SER A 375 22.69 19.37 85.25
N ARG A 376 21.81 19.21 86.25
CA ARG A 376 21.92 19.90 87.56
C ARG A 376 20.71 19.57 88.46
N SER A 377 21.06 19.14 89.68
CA SER A 377 20.29 19.01 90.93
C SER A 377 19.21 17.93 91.02
#